data_AF-A0A3S3PFV5-F1
#
_entry.id   AF-A0A3S3PFV5-F1
#
_cell.length_a   1.000
_cell.length_b   1.000
_cell.length_c   1.000
_cell.angle_alpha   90.00
_cell.angle_beta   90.00
_cell.angle_gamma   90.00
#
_symmetry.space_group_name_H-M   'P 1'
#
loop_
_entity.id
_entity.type
_entity.pdbx_description
1 polymer ?
#
loop_
_entity_poly.entity_id
_entity_poly.type
_entity_poly.pdbx_seq_one_letter_code
_entity_poly.pdbx_strand_id
1 'polypeptide(L)'
;MESSEADVVISGISGRYPGSDNIEEFWLSLINGNELYSADDRRWPIGYVGLPPFKGTIKDISKVDQQFFRISPEEADSMDPQFRMLYEVVYEAIYDAGRYAFK
;
A
#
# COMPACT_ATOMS: atom_id res chain seq x y z
N MET A 1 37.78 8.67 -14.22
CA MET A 1 37.02 8.78 -12.96
C MET A 1 36.29 7.46 -12.81
N GLU A 2 36.89 6.53 -12.05
CA GLU A 2 36.22 5.29 -11.69
C GLU A 2 35.07 5.63 -10.74
N SER A 3 33.86 5.27 -11.15
CA SER A 3 32.74 5.13 -10.24
C SER A 3 33.09 4.00 -9.27
N SER A 4 33.45 4.31 -8.03
CA SER A 4 33.34 3.30 -6.97
C SER A 4 31.88 2.86 -6.96
N GLU A 5 31.58 1.58 -7.18
CA GLU A 5 30.23 1.05 -6.98
C GLU A 5 29.83 1.41 -5.54
N ALA A 6 28.90 2.34 -5.40
CA ALA A 6 28.36 2.69 -4.10
C ALA A 6 27.49 1.52 -3.64
N ASP A 7 27.69 1.06 -2.42
CA ASP A 7 26.87 0.00 -1.84
C ASP A 7 25.39 0.40 -1.84
N VAL A 8 24.53 -0.47 -2.36
CA VAL A 8 23.09 -0.28 -2.40
C VAL A 8 22.45 -1.10 -1.28
N VAL A 9 21.65 -0.44 -0.44
CA VAL A 9 20.96 -1.07 0.69
C VAL A 9 19.45 -0.82 0.64
N ILE A 10 18.67 -1.78 1.14
CA ILE A 10 17.25 -1.57 1.44
C ILE A 10 17.19 -0.94 2.83
N SER A 11 16.93 0.36 2.90
CA SER A 11 16.94 1.09 4.16
C SER A 11 15.59 1.20 4.85
N GLY A 12 14.49 0.94 4.15
CA GLY A 12 13.14 0.99 4.73
C GLY A 12 12.10 0.41 3.79
N ILE A 13 10.95 0.03 4.35
CA ILE A 13 9.86 -0.64 3.64
C ILE A 13 8.51 -0.24 4.24
N SER A 14 7.49 -0.06 3.40
CA SER A 14 6.08 0.02 3.82
C SER A 14 5.20 -0.60 2.73
N GLY A 15 3.94 -0.89 3.04
CA GLY A 15 2.97 -1.36 2.06
C GLY A 15 1.58 -1.59 2.60
N ARG A 16 0.63 -1.75 1.68
CA ARG A 16 -0.74 -2.22 1.93
C ARG A 16 -0.93 -3.56 1.22
N TYR A 17 -1.47 -4.55 1.93
CA TYR A 17 -1.60 -5.91 1.43
C TYR A 17 -3.04 -6.41 1.58
N PRO A 18 -3.43 -7.50 0.90
CA PRO A 18 -4.72 -8.12 1.14
C PRO A 18 -4.88 -8.45 2.62
N GLY A 19 -5.96 -7.97 3.23
CA GLY A 19 -6.23 -8.19 4.65
C GLY A 19 -5.32 -7.45 5.64
N SER A 20 -4.38 -6.60 5.19
CA SER A 20 -3.40 -5.96 6.07
C SER A 20 -3.12 -4.51 5.68
N ASP A 21 -3.27 -3.60 6.63
CA ASP A 21 -3.09 -2.15 6.41
C ASP A 21 -1.63 -1.68 6.60
N ASN A 22 -0.73 -2.57 7.03
CA ASN A 22 0.70 -2.29 7.19
C ASN A 22 1.50 -3.61 7.15
N ILE A 23 2.83 -3.49 7.26
CA ILE A 23 3.76 -4.62 7.20
C ILE A 23 3.64 -5.51 8.43
N GLU A 24 3.34 -4.95 9.60
CA GLU A 24 3.19 -5.70 10.84
C GLU A 24 1.98 -6.63 10.78
N GLU A 25 0.82 -6.14 10.34
CA GLU A 25 -0.39 -6.94 10.10
C GLU A 25 -0.15 -8.02 9.05
N PHE A 26 0.59 -7.68 8.00
CA PHE A 26 0.92 -8.62 6.93
C PHE A 26 1.84 -9.73 7.45
N TRP A 27 2.89 -9.37 8.18
CA TRP A 27 3.81 -10.30 8.82
C TRP A 27 3.08 -11.24 9.78
N LEU A 28 2.22 -10.70 10.65
CA LEU A 28 1.40 -11.50 11.57
C LEU A 28 0.49 -12.47 10.81
N SER A 29 -0.04 -12.06 9.66
CA SER A 29 -0.87 -12.94 8.84
C SER A 29 -0.05 -14.09 8.22
N LEU A 30 1.16 -13.79 7.74
CA LEU A 30 2.06 -14.78 7.16
C LEU A 30 2.49 -15.83 8.18
N ILE A 31 2.94 -15.42 9.37
CA ILE A 31 3.44 -16.36 10.39
C ILE A 31 2.32 -17.24 10.98
N ASN A 32 1.08 -16.75 10.98
CA ASN A 32 -0.08 -17.50 11.45
C ASN A 32 -0.72 -18.36 10.35
N GLY A 33 -0.24 -18.27 9.09
CA GLY A 33 -0.82 -19.00 7.97
C GLY A 33 -2.23 -18.53 7.60
N ASN A 34 -2.54 -17.26 7.84
CA ASN A 34 -3.86 -16.70 7.55
C ASN A 34 -4.11 -16.64 6.04
N GLU A 35 -5.35 -16.93 5.65
CA GLU A 35 -5.78 -16.81 4.26
C GLU A 35 -6.04 -15.34 3.91
N LEU A 36 -5.29 -14.80 2.95
CA LEU A 36 -5.33 -13.39 2.55
C LEU A 36 -6.16 -13.13 1.29
N TYR A 37 -6.90 -14.13 0.84
CA TYR A 37 -7.81 -14.03 -0.29
C TYR A 37 -9.23 -14.37 0.15
N SER A 38 -10.20 -13.70 -0.46
CA SER A 38 -11.62 -13.85 -0.13
C SER A 38 -12.45 -13.88 -1.40
N ALA A 39 -13.58 -14.58 -1.33
CA ALA A 39 -14.62 -14.55 -2.34
C ALA A 39 -15.66 -13.47 -1.99
N ASP A 40 -15.25 -12.21 -2.01
CA ASP A 40 -16.13 -11.05 -1.80
C ASP A 40 -16.44 -10.30 -3.10
N ASP A 41 -17.35 -9.34 -3.03
CA ASP A 41 -17.81 -8.52 -4.16
C ASP A 41 -17.26 -7.08 -4.14
N ARG A 42 -16.23 -6.77 -3.32
CA ARG A 42 -15.69 -5.40 -3.11
C ARG A 42 -15.09 -4.73 -4.36
N ARG A 43 -14.91 -5.48 -5.44
CA ARG A 43 -14.38 -4.96 -6.71
C ARG A 43 -15.32 -5.26 -7.87
N TRP A 44 -15.84 -6.48 -7.91
CA TRP A 44 -16.82 -6.94 -8.88
C TRP A 44 -17.61 -8.11 -8.28
N PRO A 45 -18.84 -8.39 -8.78
CA PRO A 45 -19.63 -9.53 -8.33
C PRO A 45 -18.88 -10.86 -8.42
N ILE A 46 -19.15 -11.78 -7.50
CA ILE A 46 -18.53 -13.11 -7.52
C ILE A 46 -18.86 -13.81 -8.85
N GLY A 47 -17.82 -14.32 -9.55
CA GLY A 47 -17.98 -14.98 -10.85
C GLY A 47 -18.18 -14.04 -12.05
N TYR A 48 -17.96 -12.73 -11.88
CA TYR A 48 -18.04 -11.75 -12.97
C TYR A 48 -17.25 -12.22 -14.19
N VAL A 49 -17.92 -12.32 -15.34
CA VAL A 49 -17.38 -12.79 -16.64
C VAL A 49 -16.58 -14.11 -16.57
N GLY A 50 -16.92 -14.99 -15.63
CA GLY A 50 -16.23 -16.28 -15.43
C GLY A 50 -14.88 -16.17 -14.72
N LEU A 51 -14.57 -15.02 -14.11
CA LEU A 51 -13.37 -14.86 -13.29
C LEU A 51 -13.41 -15.75 -12.04
N PRO A 52 -12.24 -16.20 -11.55
CA PRO A 52 -12.15 -16.90 -10.27
C PRO A 52 -12.81 -16.09 -9.14
N PRO A 53 -13.52 -16.75 -8.21
CA PRO A 53 -14.22 -16.05 -7.14
C PRO A 53 -13.26 -15.43 -6.12
N PHE A 54 -12.14 -16.11 -5.84
CA PHE A 54 -11.15 -15.71 -4.83
C PHE A 54 -10.15 -14.69 -5.37
N LYS A 55 -9.90 -13.65 -4.56
CA LYS A 55 -8.96 -12.57 -4.85
C LYS A 55 -8.41 -11.97 -3.57
N GLY A 56 -7.17 -11.49 -3.62
CA GLY A 56 -6.60 -10.64 -2.58
C GLY A 56 -6.94 -9.18 -2.86
N THR A 57 -7.56 -8.49 -1.91
CA THR A 57 -7.92 -7.08 -2.06
C THR A 57 -7.56 -6.27 -0.83
N ILE A 58 -6.98 -5.10 -1.06
CA ILE A 58 -6.71 -4.09 -0.03
C ILE A 58 -8.04 -3.64 0.59
N LYS A 59 -8.05 -3.50 1.93
CA LYS A 59 -9.25 -3.20 2.72
C LYS A 59 -9.94 -1.93 2.27
N ASP A 60 -9.18 -0.85 2.11
CA ASP A 60 -9.70 0.47 1.77
C ASP A 60 -8.80 1.15 0.74
N ILE A 61 -9.41 1.64 -0.34
CA ILE A 61 -8.72 2.36 -1.42
C ILE A 61 -9.18 3.82 -1.52
N SER A 62 -10.05 4.28 -0.61
CA SER A 62 -10.65 5.61 -0.65
C SER A 62 -9.85 6.65 0.15
N LYS A 63 -8.94 6.21 1.02
CA LYS A 63 -8.24 7.05 1.99
C LYS A 63 -6.97 7.67 1.44
N VAL A 64 -6.73 8.91 1.88
CA VAL A 64 -5.44 9.61 1.85
C VAL A 64 -5.50 10.76 2.87
N ASP A 65 -4.43 11.02 3.61
CA ASP A 65 -4.32 12.22 4.46
C ASP A 65 -4.13 13.49 3.60
N GLN A 66 -5.27 14.04 3.14
CA GLN A 66 -5.33 15.24 2.31
C GLN A 66 -4.60 16.43 2.93
N GLN A 67 -4.75 16.62 4.25
CA GLN A 67 -4.17 17.77 4.94
C GLN A 67 -2.65 17.67 5.01
N PHE A 68 -2.15 16.49 5.35
CA PHE A 68 -0.72 16.25 5.46
C PHE A 68 0.00 16.41 4.10
N PHE A 69 -0.59 15.87 3.03
CA PHE A 69 -0.03 15.96 1.68
C PHE A 69 -0.42 17.23 0.91
N ARG A 70 -1.22 18.11 1.53
CA ARG A 70 -1.71 19.37 0.93
C ARG A 70 -2.45 19.16 -0.39
N ILE A 71 -3.26 18.11 -0.44
CA ILE A 71 -4.11 17.75 -1.58
C ILE A 71 -5.52 18.28 -1.32
N SER A 72 -6.13 18.96 -2.29
CA SER A 72 -7.53 19.40 -2.13
C SER A 72 -8.51 18.21 -2.22
N PRO A 73 -9.74 18.33 -1.67
CA PRO A 73 -10.73 17.25 -1.78
C PRO A 73 -11.05 16.85 -3.23
N GLU A 74 -11.16 17.82 -4.14
CA GLU A 74 -11.46 17.59 -5.56
C GLU A 74 -10.33 16.82 -6.27
N GLU A 75 -9.07 17.15 -5.95
CA GLU A 75 -7.91 16.40 -6.44
C GLU A 75 -7.92 14.98 -5.87
N ALA A 76 -8.11 14.83 -4.56
CA ALA A 76 -8.11 13.52 -3.91
C ALA A 76 -9.20 12.59 -4.49
N ASP A 77 -10.39 13.11 -4.79
CA ASP A 77 -11.49 12.33 -5.37
C ASP A 77 -11.19 11.87 -6.81
N SER A 78 -10.46 12.69 -7.58
CA SER A 78 -10.09 12.40 -8.97
C SER A 78 -8.78 11.62 -9.13
N MET A 79 -7.99 11.48 -8.06
CA MET A 79 -6.74 10.72 -8.07
C MET A 79 -6.98 9.21 -8.20
N ASP A 80 -6.11 8.54 -8.97
CA ASP A 80 -6.03 7.08 -8.97
C ASP A 80 -5.80 6.58 -7.53
N PRO A 81 -6.61 5.63 -7.03
CA PRO A 81 -6.45 5.07 -5.69
C PRO A 81 -5.04 4.53 -5.40
N GLN A 82 -4.35 4.02 -6.41
CA GLN A 82 -2.97 3.54 -6.27
C GLN A 82 -2.03 4.69 -5.91
N PHE A 83 -2.16 5.84 -6.58
CA PHE A 83 -1.35 7.00 -6.24
C PHE A 83 -1.70 7.55 -4.87
N ARG A 84 -3.00 7.63 -4.50
CA ARG A 84 -3.40 8.04 -3.16
C ARG A 84 -2.72 7.24 -2.05
N MET A 85 -2.76 5.90 -2.16
CA MET A 85 -2.08 5.02 -1.20
C MET A 85 -0.55 5.18 -1.26
N LEU A 86 0.01 5.37 -2.46
CA LEU A 86 1.46 5.47 -2.62
C LEU A 86 2.05 6.68 -1.89
N TYR A 87 1.32 7.79 -1.75
CA TYR A 87 1.78 8.96 -0.99
C TYR A 87 2.08 8.59 0.46
N GLU A 88 1.15 7.91 1.12
CA GLU A 88 1.32 7.43 2.50
C GLU A 88 2.42 6.37 2.60
N VAL A 89 2.39 5.36 1.74
CA VAL A 89 3.35 4.25 1.75
C VAL A 89 4.79 4.73 1.54
N VAL A 90 5.01 5.69 0.65
CA VAL A 90 6.34 6.26 0.43
C VAL A 90 6.81 7.04 1.66
N TYR A 91 5.93 7.84 2.26
CA TYR A 91 6.28 8.57 3.48
C TYR A 91 6.64 7.62 4.62
N GLU A 92 5.83 6.58 4.83
CA GLU A 92 6.06 5.54 5.83
C GLU A 92 7.38 4.79 5.60
N ALA A 93 7.70 4.43 4.36
CA ALA A 93 8.95 3.75 4.02
C ALA A 93 10.19 4.64 4.28
N ILE A 94 10.09 5.95 4.04
CA ILE A 94 11.16 6.90 4.39
C ILE A 94 11.29 7.01 5.92
N TYR A 95 10.17 7.01 6.63
CA TYR A 95 10.14 7.07 8.09
C TYR A 95 10.73 5.80 8.73
N ASP A 96 10.39 4.62 8.20
CA ASP A 96 10.96 3.32 8.59
C ASP A 96 12.49 3.31 8.44
N ALA A 97 13.01 3.98 7.42
CA ALA A 97 14.45 4.19 7.24
C ALA A 97 15.10 5.13 8.27
N GLY A 98 14.37 5.59 9.29
CA GLY A 98 14.84 6.53 10.30
C GLY A 98 15.07 7.94 9.77
N ARG A 99 14.39 8.32 8.67
CA ARG A 99 14.53 9.64 8.02
C ARG A 99 13.19 10.39 8.01
N TYR A 100 13.27 11.73 8.09
CA TYR A 100 12.10 12.60 7.92
C TYR A 100 12.03 13.10 6.48
N ALA A 101 10.88 12.92 5.82
CA ALA A 101 10.68 13.35 4.43
C ALA A 101 10.28 14.83 4.30
N PHE A 102 9.70 15.43 5.36
CA PHE A 102 9.30 16.84 5.38
C PHE A 102 10.12 17.60 6.43
N LYS A 103 10.58 18.78 6.06
CA LYS A 103 11.29 19.74 6.91
C LYS A 103 10.46 21.00 7.04
#